data_AF-A0A7Y3GAF9-F1
#
_entry.id   AF-A0A7Y3GAF9-F1
#
_cell.length_a   1.000
_cell.length_b   1.000
_cell.length_c   1.000
_cell.angle_alpha   90.00
_cell.angle_beta   90.00
_cell.angle_gamma   90.00
#
_symmetry.space_group_name_H-M   'P 1'
#
loop_
_entity.id
_entity.type
_entity.pdbx_description
1 polymer ?
#
loop_
_entity_poly.entity_id
_entity_poly.type
_entity_poly.pdbx_seq_one_letter_code
_entity_poly.pdbx_strand_id
1 'polypeptide(L)' 'MSLERLLAEISPDVAAALDRALEGRELRAAEAERLLRAEGADLHALARAADLARRDDVGDDVSFVVCRNLNFTNVCYVGC' A
#
# COMPACT_ATOMS: atom_id res chain seq x y z
N MET A 1 -11.40 -14.98 -1.21
CA MET A 1 -10.16 -15.59 -0.71
C MET A 1 -9.88 -14.96 0.66
N SER A 2 -9.72 -15.75 1.71
CA SER A 2 -9.28 -15.24 3.03
C SER A 2 -7.86 -14.71 2.91
N LEU A 3 -7.53 -13.61 3.59
CA LEU A 3 -6.18 -13.04 3.64
C LEU A 3 -5.16 -14.07 4.15
N GLU A 4 -5.55 -14.87 5.15
CA GLU A 4 -4.75 -15.95 5.72
C GLU A 4 -4.30 -16.96 4.65
N ARG A 5 -5.17 -17.23 3.68
CA ARG A 5 -4.87 -18.16 2.59
C ARG A 5 -3.90 -17.55 1.58
N LEU A 6 -4.03 -16.25 1.31
CA LEU A 6 -3.08 -15.54 0.44
C LEU A 6 -1.70 -15.48 1.09
N LEU A 7 -1.63 -15.18 2.39
CA LEU A 7 -0.36 -15.13 3.14
C LEU A 7 0.36 -16.49 3.17
N ALA A 8 -0.39 -17.59 3.16
CA ALA A 8 0.18 -18.94 3.09
C ALA A 8 0.73 -19.33 1.70
N GLU A 9 0.32 -18.63 0.62
CA GLU A 9 0.65 -18.97 -0.78
C GLU A 9 1.75 -18.05 -1.37
N ILE A 10 2.25 -17.06 -0.61
CA ILE A 10 3.23 -16.06 -1.06
C ILE A 10 4.63 -16.30 -0.48
N SER A 11 5.60 -15.50 -0.93
CA SER A 11 6.96 -15.49 -0.39
C SER A 11 6.95 -15.30 1.15
N PRO A 12 7.67 -16.14 1.94
CA PRO A 12 7.65 -16.06 3.40
C PRO A 12 8.08 -14.71 3.96
N ASP A 13 9.05 -14.08 3.30
CA ASP A 13 9.54 -12.76 3.68
C ASP A 13 8.49 -11.66 3.46
N VAL A 14 7.67 -11.78 2.41
CA VAL A 14 6.56 -10.87 2.14
C VAL A 14 5.45 -11.10 3.16
N ALA A 15 5.10 -12.35 3.44
CA ALA A 15 4.11 -12.69 4.47
C ALA A 15 4.50 -12.12 5.84
N ALA A 16 5.74 -12.32 6.27
CA ALA A 16 6.23 -11.81 7.56
C ALA A 16 6.23 -10.27 7.63
N ALA A 17 6.55 -9.59 6.52
CA ALA A 17 6.48 -8.13 6.45
C ALA A 17 5.03 -7.62 6.54
N LEU A 18 4.10 -8.27 5.83
CA LEU A 18 2.67 -7.92 5.85
C LEU A 18 2.04 -8.18 7.23
N ASP A 19 2.32 -9.32 7.86
CA ASP A 19 1.83 -9.63 9.22
C ASP A 19 2.27 -8.57 10.23
N ARG A 20 3.55 -8.22 10.22
CA ARG A 20 4.07 -7.16 11.10
C ARG A 20 3.40 -5.81 10.86
N ALA A 21 3.16 -5.46 9.60
CA ALA A 21 2.50 -4.21 9.24
C ALA A 21 1.05 -4.18 9.70
N LEU A 22 0.32 -5.30 9.55
CA LEU A 22 -1.06 -5.46 10.01
C LEU A 22 -1.18 -5.44 11.55
N GLU A 23 -0.14 -5.84 12.27
CA GLU A 23 -0.02 -5.65 13.72
C GLU A 23 0.28 -4.19 14.13
N GLY A 24 0.31 -3.25 13.17
CA GLY A 24 0.60 -1.83 13.41
C GLY A 24 2.07 -1.53 13.66
N ARG A 25 2.99 -2.46 13.33
CA ARG A 25 4.44 -2.23 13.49
C ARG A 25 5.03 -1.59 12.24
N GLU A 26 5.95 -0.66 12.45
CA GLU A 26 6.64 0.01 11.36
C GLU A 26 7.48 -0.97 10.52
N LEU A 27 7.38 -0.82 9.20
CA LEU A 27 8.18 -1.57 8.23
C LEU A 27 9.62 -1.07 8.24
N ARG A 28 10.57 -2.00 8.16
CA ARG A 28 11.98 -1.67 7.93
C ARG A 28 12.18 -1.30 6.46
N ALA A 29 13.19 -0.48 6.17
CA ALA A 29 13.51 -0.07 4.80
C ALA A 29 13.66 -1.26 3.82
N ALA A 30 14.33 -2.34 4.22
CA ALA A 30 14.49 -3.53 3.37
C ALA A 30 13.17 -4.29 3.13
N GLU A 31 12.26 -4.30 4.11
CA GLU A 31 10.93 -4.90 3.97
C GLU A 31 10.08 -4.05 3.02
N ALA A 32 10.11 -2.73 3.18
CA ALA A 32 9.43 -1.80 2.28
C ALA A 32 9.95 -1.90 0.84
N GLU A 33 11.26 -1.94 0.63
CA GLU A 33 11.83 -2.11 -0.72
C GLU A 33 11.36 -3.41 -1.38
N ARG A 34 11.31 -4.50 -0.60
CA ARG A 34 10.81 -5.78 -1.09
C ARG A 34 9.34 -5.70 -1.50
N LEU A 35 8.49 -5.10 -0.67
CA LEU A 35 7.07 -4.90 -0.98
C LEU A 35 6.86 -4.02 -2.23
N LEU A 36 7.70 -3.00 -2.43
CA LEU A 36 7.67 -2.16 -3.63
C LEU A 36 7.98 -2.92 -4.92
N ARG A 37 8.64 -4.08 -4.82
CA ARG A 37 8.97 -4.97 -5.94
C ARG A 37 8.05 -6.19 -6.02
N ALA A 38 6.97 -6.23 -5.23
CA ALA A 38 6.05 -7.36 -5.21
C ALA A 38 5.31 -7.49 -6.55
N GLU A 39 5.25 -8.71 -7.07
CA GLU A 39 4.57 -9.05 -8.31
C GLU A 39 3.72 -10.31 -8.12
N GLY A 40 2.80 -10.59 -9.05
CA GLY A 40 1.98 -11.81 -9.03
C GLY A 40 1.21 -12.00 -7.72
N ALA A 41 1.35 -13.18 -7.10
CA ALA A 41 0.66 -13.53 -5.86
C ALA A 41 1.02 -12.60 -4.69
N ASP A 42 2.29 -12.22 -4.58
CA ASP A 42 2.79 -11.32 -3.53
C ASP A 42 2.10 -9.94 -3.63
N LEU A 43 1.92 -9.42 -4.85
CA LEU A 43 1.21 -8.16 -5.09
C LEU A 43 -0.27 -8.26 -4.72
N HIS A 44 -0.92 -9.38 -5.04
CA HIS A 44 -2.32 -9.61 -4.66
C HIS A 44 -2.49 -9.66 -3.14
N ALA A 45 -1.60 -10.32 -2.42
CA ALA A 45 -1.61 -10.34 -0.96
C ALA A 45 -1.36 -8.94 -0.38
N LEU A 46 -0.39 -8.19 -0.92
CA LEU A 46 -0.11 -6.80 -0.52
C LEU A 46 -1.34 -5.90 -0.69
N ALA A 47 -2.01 -5.96 -1.85
CA ALA A 47 -3.21 -5.16 -2.10
C ALA A 47 -4.35 -5.48 -1.12
N ARG A 48 -4.48 -6.75 -0.71
CA ARG A 48 -5.50 -7.19 0.25
C ARG A 48 -5.15 -6.80 1.68
N ALA A 49 -3.89 -6.89 2.07
CA ALA A 49 -3.41 -6.39 3.36
C ALA A 49 -3.59 -4.86 3.45
N ALA A 50 -3.30 -4.12 2.38
CA ALA A 50 -3.53 -2.68 2.31
C ALA A 50 -5.03 -2.31 2.42
N ASP A 51 -5.93 -3.04 1.75
CA ASP A 51 -7.38 -2.81 1.91
C ASP A 51 -7.84 -3.09 3.34
N LEU A 52 -7.33 -4.15 3.99
CA LEU A 52 -7.64 -4.45 5.39
C LEU A 52 -7.16 -3.32 6.32
N ALA A 53 -5.88 -2.91 6.21
CA ALA A 53 -5.33 -1.83 7.03
C ALA A 53 -6.13 -0.52 6.83
N ARG A 54 -6.45 -0.19 5.57
CA ARG A 54 -7.27 0.97 5.24
C ARG A 54 -8.69 0.85 5.81
N ARG A 55 -9.32 -0.33 5.80
CA ARG A 55 -10.65 -0.57 6.42
C ARG A 55 -10.61 -0.33 7.92
N ASP A 56 -9.59 -0.86 8.59
CA ASP A 56 -9.45 -0.76 10.04
C ASP A 56 -9.19 0.69 10.47
N ASP A 57 -8.42 1.45 9.67
CA ASP A 57 -8.11 2.86 9.97
C ASP A 57 -9.27 3.83 9.68
N VAL A 58 -9.97 3.67 8.54
CA VAL A 58 -10.92 4.69 8.05
C VAL A 58 -12.29 4.18 7.60
N GLY A 59 -12.62 2.89 7.80
CA GLY A 59 -13.97 2.35 7.52
C GLY A 59 -14.24 2.10 6.03
N ASP A 60 -15.45 2.27 5.54
CA ASP A 60 -15.79 2.06 4.11
C ASP A 60 -16.18 3.35 3.37
N ASP A 61 -16.19 4.48 4.08
CA ASP A 61 -16.56 5.77 3.50
C ASP A 61 -15.49 6.29 2.55
N VAL A 62 -15.90 6.63 1.33
CA VAL A 62 -15.04 7.25 0.32
C VAL A 62 -15.40 8.73 0.20
N SER A 63 -14.45 9.60 0.54
CA SER A 63 -14.62 11.05 0.41
C SER A 63 -14.01 11.57 -0.89
N PHE A 64 -14.51 12.70 -1.39
CA PHE A 64 -13.93 13.40 -2.54
C PHE A 64 -13.93 14.90 -2.27
N VAL A 65 -12.99 15.61 -2.90
CA VAL A 65 -12.87 17.07 -2.80
C VAL A 65 -12.98 17.69 -4.19
N VAL A 66 -13.87 18.67 -4.34
CA VAL A 66 -13.91 19.50 -5.55
C VAL A 66 -12.86 20.60 -5.41
N CYS A 67 -11.62 20.29 -5.83
CA CYS A 67 -10.52 21.23 -5.77
C CYS A 67 -10.53 22.18 -6.98
N ARG A 68 -10.38 23.49 -6.73
CA ARG A 68 -10.18 24.50 -7.77
C ARG A 68 -8.78 25.09 -7.62
N ASN A 69 -7.82 24.48 -8.31
CA ASN A 69 -6.44 24.97 -8.33
C ASN A 69 -6.33 26.17 -9.28
N LEU A 70 -5.71 27.25 -8.81
CA LEU A 70 -5.38 28.41 -9.64
C LEU A 70 -3.89 28.36 -9.99
N ASN A 71 -3.58 27.95 -11.21
CA ASN A 71 -2.23 27.96 -11.74
C ASN A 71 -2.02 29.25 -12.55
N PHE A 72 -1.42 30.27 -11.93
CA PHE A 72 -1.21 31.58 -12.56
C PHE A 72 -0.22 31.55 -13.73
N THR A 73 0.69 30.59 -13.74
CA THR A 73 1.66 30.37 -14.82
C THR A 73 1.95 28.88 -14.95
N ASN A 74 2.20 28.44 -16.17
CA ASN A 74 2.73 27.13 -16.51
C ASN A 74 4.18 27.21 -17.06
N VAL A 75 4.80 28.39 -17.01
CA VAL A 75 6.20 28.60 -17.43
C VAL A 75 7.12 28.09 -16.33
N CYS A 76 8.01 27.16 -16.68
CA CYS A 76 9.03 26.62 -15.80
C CYS A 76 10.38 26.62 -16.53
N TYR A 77 11.44 27.06 -15.87
CA TYR A 77 12.82 27.00 -16.39
C TYR A 77 13.62 25.81 -15.85
N VAL A 78 13.00 24.99 -15.00
CA VAL A 78 13.59 23.77 -14.45
C VAL A 78 13.29 22.61 -15.40
N GLY A 79 14.28 21.76 -15.65
CA GLY A 79 14.12 20.51 -16.40
C GLY A 79 13.89 19.34 -15.45
N CYS A 80 12.64 19.21 -14.99
CA CYS A 80 12.22 18.15 -14.08
C CYS A 80 12.43 16.75 -14.67
#